data_AF-A0A9D9L602-F1
#
_entry.id   AF-A0A9D9L602-F1
#
_cell.length_a   1.000
_cell.length_b   1.000
_cell.length_c   1.000
_cell.angle_alpha   90.00
_cell.angle_beta   90.00
_cell.angle_gamma   90.00
#
_symmetry.space_group_name_H-M   'P 1'
#
loop_
_entity.id
_entity.type
_entity.pdbx_description
1 polymer ?
#
loop_
_entity_poly.entity_id
_entity_poly.type
_entity_poly.pdbx_seq_one_letter_code
_entity_poly.pdbx_strand_id
1 'polypeptide(L)'
;MAKRKLSNSREAVRRRKAFFSFMVIFGVLVVAAVCVVLLISALSQVENVKTLRIEAMEYRKIEALPTQSELTEQRHLDEMKQIDKIFSQQGAQPIEEVIQTPYFVLFDSTDQKVLFSKDADVRAFPASTTKVLTAALVAKYADEETIFTAGDEQDMVSAGSSLANIQKGQQLDRDMVIDALMLPSGNDAAYLAAAVVGRIIADDKTLSAEKAVQVFVDEMNRTAESLGCKNTHFTCPDGFHDEEHYTSAMDLMRITVFSEDFPEVAASGAKTHRDLTYLTGEAISWSNSNKLITEGSGYYYPYATGLKTGMTEKSGFCIIASAERFGHELIIVSLGCDDSNVRYNECIALFDEGFAYIRDQQENETAGEEAEAGNESEDDGTGEDAPAME
;
A
#
# COMPACT_ATOMS: atom_id res chain seq x y z
N MET A 1 28.47 84.86 80.05
CA MET A 1 28.79 83.45 79.71
C MET A 1 27.59 82.49 79.69
N ALA A 2 26.52 82.69 80.48
CA ALA A 2 25.41 81.71 80.60
C ALA A 2 24.53 81.53 79.33
N LYS A 3 24.19 82.59 78.59
CA LYS A 3 23.37 82.49 77.35
C LYS A 3 24.05 81.72 76.20
N ARG A 4 25.38 81.80 76.09
CA ARG A 4 26.17 81.09 75.05
C ARG A 4 26.23 79.58 75.31
N LYS A 5 26.32 79.14 76.57
CA LYS A 5 26.30 77.72 76.94
C LYS A 5 24.94 77.05 76.66
N LEU A 6 23.83 77.75 76.93
CA LEU A 6 22.48 77.22 76.65
C LEU A 6 22.17 77.09 75.14
N SER A 7 22.65 78.05 74.34
CA SER A 7 22.50 78.02 72.88
C SER A 7 23.28 76.86 72.23
N ASN A 8 24.54 76.67 72.63
CA ASN A 8 25.37 75.57 72.12
C ASN A 8 24.82 74.19 72.53
N SER A 9 24.23 74.07 73.73
CA SER A 9 23.58 72.84 74.18
C SER A 9 22.33 72.49 73.37
N ARG A 10 21.53 73.48 72.96
CA ARG A 10 20.32 73.26 72.15
C ARG A 10 20.64 72.87 70.72
N GLU A 11 21.67 73.48 70.11
CA GLU A 11 22.14 73.08 68.78
C GLU A 11 22.74 71.67 68.75
N ALA A 12 23.52 71.29 69.77
CA ALA A 12 24.09 69.94 69.86
C ALA A 12 23.00 68.85 69.95
N VAL A 13 21.93 69.10 70.73
CA VAL A 13 20.78 68.18 70.83
C VAL A 13 20.01 68.12 69.51
N ARG A 14 19.85 69.26 68.81
CA ARG A 14 19.15 69.32 67.51
C ARG A 14 19.92 68.58 66.40
N ARG A 15 21.25 68.71 66.37
CA ARG A 15 22.12 67.96 65.46
C ARG A 15 22.11 66.45 65.74
N ARG A 16 22.14 66.04 67.02
CA ARG A 16 22.01 64.61 67.38
C ARG A 16 20.65 64.02 66.99
N LYS A 17 19.55 64.75 67.19
CA LYS A 17 18.22 64.31 66.74
C LYS A 17 18.12 64.22 65.22
N ALA A 18 18.65 65.21 64.49
CA ALA A 18 18.68 65.17 63.02
C ALA A 18 19.53 64.01 62.49
N PHE A 19 20.70 63.76 63.10
CA PHE A 19 21.55 62.63 62.74
C PHE A 19 20.87 61.28 63.04
N PHE A 20 20.18 61.16 64.18
CA PHE A 20 19.43 59.95 64.51
C PHE A 20 18.27 59.72 63.55
N SER A 21 17.47 60.76 63.24
CA SER A 21 16.43 60.67 62.21
C SER A 21 17.00 60.30 60.84
N PHE A 22 18.15 60.86 60.45
CA PHE A 22 18.82 60.50 59.20
C PHE A 22 19.25 59.02 59.18
N MET A 23 19.86 58.51 60.26
CA MET A 23 20.22 57.09 60.35
C MET A 23 19.01 56.16 60.30
N VAL A 24 17.89 56.54 60.92
CA VAL A 24 16.64 55.76 60.85
C VAL A 24 16.09 55.74 59.43
N ILE A 25 16.01 56.90 58.75
CA ILE A 25 15.55 56.98 57.37
C ILE A 25 16.47 56.19 56.44
N PHE A 26 17.78 56.32 56.60
CA PHE A 26 18.77 55.59 55.82
C PHE A 26 18.64 54.07 56.05
N GLY A 27 18.47 53.63 57.30
CA GLY A 27 18.23 52.21 57.62
C GLY A 27 16.97 51.67 56.97
N VAL A 28 15.87 52.42 56.99
CA VAL A 28 14.61 52.04 56.33
C VAL A 28 14.78 51.95 54.81
N LEU A 29 15.51 52.88 54.19
CA LEU A 29 15.78 52.85 52.74
C LEU A 29 16.65 51.65 52.34
N VAL A 30 17.64 51.29 53.14
CA VAL A 30 18.47 50.10 52.89
C VAL A 30 17.63 48.82 52.99
N VAL A 31 16.78 48.70 54.01
CA VAL A 31 15.88 47.55 54.16
C VAL A 31 14.90 47.47 52.98
N ALA A 32 14.32 48.60 52.57
CA ALA A 32 13.44 48.65 51.41
C ALA A 32 14.15 48.22 50.12
N ALA A 33 15.39 48.67 49.90
CA ALA A 33 16.19 48.27 48.74
C ALA A 33 16.50 46.76 48.75
N VAL A 34 16.86 46.19 49.90
CA VAL A 34 17.07 44.75 50.04
C VAL A 34 15.79 43.97 49.75
N CYS A 35 14.64 44.42 50.27
CA CYS A 35 13.35 43.80 49.99
C CYS A 35 13.00 43.82 48.49
N VAL A 36 13.29 44.93 47.78
CA VAL A 36 13.06 45.03 46.33
C VAL A 36 13.95 44.05 45.57
N VAL A 37 15.24 43.94 45.92
CA VAL A 37 16.16 42.98 45.28
C VAL A 37 15.70 41.54 45.51
N LEU A 38 15.27 41.19 46.73
CA LEU A 38 14.73 39.88 47.04
C LEU A 38 13.43 39.59 46.26
N LEU A 39 12.56 40.59 46.10
CA LEU A 39 11.33 40.47 45.32
C LEU A 39 11.62 40.23 43.84
N ILE A 40 12.55 40.99 43.25
CA ILE A 40 12.97 40.82 41.84
C ILE A 40 13.57 39.42 41.64
N SER A 41 14.42 38.97 42.56
CA SER A 41 15.00 37.63 42.51
C SER A 41 13.92 36.55 42.58
N ALA A 42 12.94 36.68 43.50
CA ALA A 42 11.82 35.75 43.61
C ALA A 42 10.94 35.72 42.35
N LEU A 43 10.66 36.88 41.75
CA LEU A 43 9.89 36.97 40.50
C LEU A 43 10.62 36.29 39.33
N SER A 44 11.93 36.49 39.21
CA SER A 44 12.77 35.82 38.21
C SER A 44 12.76 34.29 38.37
N GLN A 45 12.79 33.79 39.61
CA GLN A 45 12.69 32.34 39.85
C GLN A 45 11.33 31.77 39.42
N VAL A 46 10.23 32.51 39.64
CA VAL A 46 8.88 32.09 39.23
C VAL A 46 8.75 32.05 37.70
N GLU A 47 9.32 33.02 36.98
CA GLU A 47 9.33 33.01 35.51
C GLU A 47 10.14 31.83 34.96
N ASN A 48 11.33 31.56 35.49
CA ASN A 48 12.14 30.40 35.09
C ASN A 48 11.40 29.07 35.28
N VAL A 49 10.69 28.90 36.40
CA VAL A 49 9.90 27.68 36.67
C VAL A 49 8.73 27.54 35.70
N LYS A 50 8.10 28.64 35.28
CA LYS A 50 7.02 28.61 34.28
C LYS A 50 7.55 28.20 32.91
N THR A 51 8.69 28.76 32.48
CA THR A 51 9.33 28.41 31.20
C THR A 51 9.71 26.94 31.15
N LEU A 52 10.37 26.42 32.19
CA LEU A 52 10.73 25.00 32.30
C LEU A 52 9.52 24.07 32.28
N ARG A 53 8.38 24.49 32.87
CA ARG A 53 7.14 23.70 32.81
C ARG A 53 6.53 23.68 31.42
N ILE A 54 6.60 24.77 30.67
CA ILE A 54 6.09 24.83 29.29
C ILE A 54 6.94 23.92 28.40
N GLU A 55 8.26 24.03 28.48
CA GLU A 55 9.19 23.17 27.72
C GLU A 55 8.99 21.68 28.06
N ALA A 56 8.82 21.33 29.34
CA ALA A 56 8.55 19.96 29.75
C ALA A 56 7.18 19.43 29.24
N MET A 57 6.17 20.30 29.12
CA MET A 57 4.88 19.94 28.54
C MET A 57 4.94 19.77 27.02
N GLU A 58 5.73 20.58 26.32
CA GLU A 58 5.99 20.40 24.88
C GLU A 58 6.80 19.13 24.62
N TYR A 59 7.81 18.83 25.43
CA TYR A 59 8.60 17.61 25.30
C TYR A 59 7.75 16.34 25.48
N ARG A 60 6.84 16.33 26.47
CA ARG A 60 5.89 15.22 26.66
C ARG A 60 4.90 15.04 25.51
N LYS A 61 4.56 16.11 24.77
CA LYS A 61 3.72 16.01 23.57
C LYS A 61 4.47 15.35 22.41
N ILE A 62 5.78 15.57 22.31
CA ILE A 62 6.63 14.96 21.28
C ILE A 62 6.84 13.47 21.58
N GLU A 63 7.05 13.08 22.85
CA GLU A 63 7.11 11.66 23.26
C GLU A 63 5.76 10.91 23.06
N ALA A 64 4.65 11.63 22.96
CA ALA A 64 3.32 11.03 22.78
C ALA A 64 2.89 10.92 21.30
N LEU A 65 3.69 11.42 20.35
CA LEU A 65 3.43 11.23 18.92
C LEU A 65 3.94 9.86 18.51
N PRO A 66 3.14 9.06 17.78
CA PRO A 66 3.61 7.79 17.25
C PRO A 66 4.81 8.05 16.33
N THR A 67 5.83 7.21 16.48
CA THR A 67 6.99 7.19 15.60
C THR A 67 6.56 6.84 14.17
N GLN A 68 7.41 7.18 13.18
CA GLN A 68 7.15 6.76 11.79
C GLN A 68 7.02 5.24 11.67
N SER A 69 7.80 4.48 12.44
CA SER A 69 7.70 3.01 12.50
C SER A 69 6.32 2.56 12.99
N GLU A 70 5.80 3.16 14.07
CA GLU A 70 4.49 2.82 14.62
C GLU A 70 3.35 3.21 13.68
N LEU A 71 3.48 4.35 12.97
CA LEU A 71 2.51 4.76 11.94
C LEU A 71 2.50 3.80 10.75
N THR A 72 3.69 3.35 10.29
CA THR A 72 3.82 2.36 9.22
C THR A 72 3.22 1.02 9.62
N GLU A 73 3.52 0.54 10.83
CA GLU A 73 2.99 -0.72 11.36
C GLU A 73 1.46 -0.67 11.51
N GLN A 74 0.92 0.44 12.02
CA GLN A 74 -0.52 0.65 12.11
C GLN A 74 -1.19 0.66 10.73
N ARG A 75 -0.60 1.33 9.74
CA ARG A 75 -1.11 1.34 8.36
C ARG A 75 -1.11 -0.07 7.77
N HIS A 76 -0.03 -0.83 7.93
CA HIS A 76 0.04 -2.23 7.49
C HIS A 76 -1.05 -3.07 8.15
N LEU A 77 -1.29 -2.89 9.46
CA LEU A 77 -2.33 -3.61 10.17
C LEU A 77 -3.74 -3.29 9.67
N ASP A 78 -3.97 -2.04 9.25
CA ASP A 78 -5.26 -1.60 8.71
C ASP A 78 -5.46 -2.10 7.26
N GLU A 79 -4.42 -2.09 6.43
CA GLU A 79 -4.38 -2.75 5.11
C GLU A 79 -4.67 -4.26 5.23
N MET A 80 -4.00 -4.95 6.17
CA MET A 80 -4.25 -6.37 6.49
C MET A 80 -5.72 -6.62 6.81
N LYS A 81 -6.31 -5.84 7.73
CA LYS A 81 -7.70 -6.04 8.15
C LYS A 81 -8.68 -5.81 7.01
N GLN A 82 -8.40 -4.85 6.13
CA GLN A 82 -9.22 -4.58 4.97
C GLN A 82 -9.21 -5.79 4.01
N ILE A 83 -8.02 -6.30 3.69
CA ILE A 83 -7.85 -7.46 2.81
C ILE A 83 -8.40 -8.73 3.45
N ASP A 84 -8.14 -8.99 4.73
CA ASP A 84 -8.71 -10.13 5.45
C ASP A 84 -10.23 -10.08 5.44
N LYS A 85 -10.84 -8.89 5.57
CA LYS A 85 -12.30 -8.73 5.48
C LYS A 85 -12.82 -9.15 4.10
N ILE A 86 -12.14 -8.78 3.02
CA ILE A 86 -12.47 -9.19 1.64
C ILE A 86 -12.48 -10.72 1.52
N PHE A 87 -11.37 -11.36 1.92
CA PHE A 87 -11.20 -12.81 1.73
C PHE A 87 -11.88 -13.68 2.80
N SER A 88 -12.40 -13.09 3.89
CA SER A 88 -13.17 -13.81 4.91
C SER A 88 -14.63 -14.09 4.51
N GLN A 89 -15.15 -13.39 3.49
CA GLN A 89 -16.49 -13.63 2.96
C GLN A 89 -16.44 -14.83 2.01
N GLN A 90 -16.60 -16.03 2.59
CA GLN A 90 -16.63 -17.26 1.82
C GLN A 90 -18.00 -17.46 1.16
N GLY A 91 -17.99 -17.55 -0.17
CA GLY A 91 -19.13 -17.93 -1.00
C GLY A 91 -18.75 -18.87 -2.15
N ALA A 92 -17.57 -19.51 -2.09
CA ALA A 92 -17.07 -20.34 -3.19
C ALA A 92 -18.04 -21.49 -3.49
N GLN A 93 -18.64 -21.46 -4.67
CA GLN A 93 -19.53 -22.52 -5.13
C GLN A 93 -18.73 -23.68 -5.72
N PRO A 94 -19.25 -24.91 -5.69
CA PRO A 94 -18.65 -26.02 -6.42
C PRO A 94 -18.79 -25.79 -7.94
N ILE A 95 -17.72 -26.05 -8.70
CA ILE A 95 -17.75 -26.04 -10.17
C ILE A 95 -18.17 -27.43 -10.66
N GLU A 96 -19.15 -27.50 -11.56
CA GLU A 96 -19.62 -28.78 -12.15
C GLU A 96 -18.69 -29.31 -13.25
N GLU A 97 -17.94 -28.43 -13.92
CA GLU A 97 -16.95 -28.81 -14.95
C GLU A 97 -15.69 -29.45 -14.38
N VAL A 98 -15.12 -30.39 -15.13
CA VAL A 98 -13.84 -31.04 -14.78
C VAL A 98 -12.69 -30.09 -15.13
N ILE A 99 -12.29 -29.26 -14.16
CA ILE A 99 -11.15 -28.35 -14.26
C ILE A 99 -9.84 -29.11 -13.99
N GLN A 100 -8.92 -29.14 -14.96
CA GLN A 100 -7.60 -29.76 -14.85
C GLN A 100 -6.60 -28.89 -14.11
N THR A 101 -6.74 -27.57 -14.19
CA THR A 101 -5.94 -26.59 -13.45
C THR A 101 -5.84 -27.03 -11.98
N PRO A 102 -4.64 -27.25 -11.44
CA PRO A 102 -4.49 -27.76 -10.07
C PRO A 102 -4.97 -26.76 -9.03
N TYR A 103 -4.54 -25.50 -9.15
CA TYR A 103 -4.80 -24.47 -8.15
C TYR A 103 -5.37 -23.23 -8.83
N PHE A 104 -6.56 -22.81 -8.43
CA PHE A 104 -7.11 -21.54 -8.90
C PHE A 104 -8.04 -20.87 -7.89
N VAL A 105 -8.22 -19.57 -8.07
CA VAL A 105 -9.28 -18.77 -7.47
C VAL A 105 -9.81 -17.78 -8.50
N LEU A 106 -11.14 -17.71 -8.62
CA LEU A 106 -11.87 -16.69 -9.38
C LEU A 106 -12.51 -15.73 -8.38
N PHE A 107 -12.25 -14.45 -8.55
CA PHE A 107 -12.63 -13.38 -7.66
C PHE A 107 -13.38 -12.31 -8.44
N ASP A 108 -14.51 -11.86 -7.89
CA ASP A 108 -15.23 -10.68 -8.34
C ASP A 108 -14.65 -9.47 -7.60
N SER A 109 -13.89 -8.64 -8.32
CA SER A 109 -13.24 -7.46 -7.76
C SER A 109 -14.24 -6.34 -7.47
N THR A 110 -15.32 -6.27 -8.25
CA THR A 110 -16.39 -5.28 -8.04
C THR A 110 -17.10 -5.50 -6.72
N ASP A 111 -17.50 -6.75 -6.43
CA ASP A 111 -18.20 -7.11 -5.20
C ASP A 111 -17.26 -7.56 -4.07
N GLN A 112 -15.96 -7.65 -4.34
CA GLN A 112 -14.92 -8.11 -3.41
C GLN A 112 -15.22 -9.49 -2.82
N LYS A 113 -15.58 -10.48 -3.66
CA LYS A 113 -15.96 -11.83 -3.23
C LYS A 113 -15.30 -12.93 -4.08
N VAL A 114 -14.94 -14.04 -3.43
CA VAL A 114 -14.50 -15.24 -4.13
C VAL A 114 -15.71 -15.99 -4.69
N LEU A 115 -15.74 -16.22 -6.01
CA LEU A 115 -16.80 -16.94 -6.70
C LEU A 115 -16.55 -18.44 -6.72
N PHE A 116 -15.35 -18.83 -7.14
CA PHE A 116 -14.95 -20.23 -7.25
C PHE A 116 -13.49 -20.40 -6.87
N SER A 117 -13.13 -21.58 -6.37
CA SER A 117 -11.74 -21.92 -6.09
C SER A 117 -11.51 -23.42 -6.09
N LYS A 118 -10.28 -23.83 -6.35
CA LYS A 118 -9.80 -25.21 -6.19
C LYS A 118 -8.41 -25.17 -5.62
N ASP A 119 -8.23 -25.80 -4.46
CA ASP A 119 -6.95 -25.93 -3.76
C ASP A 119 -6.17 -24.60 -3.67
N ALA A 120 -6.89 -23.48 -3.51
CA ALA A 120 -6.32 -22.14 -3.68
C ALA A 120 -5.30 -21.75 -2.59
N ASP A 121 -5.33 -22.42 -1.43
CA ASP A 121 -4.37 -22.23 -0.33
C ASP A 121 -3.16 -23.16 -0.44
N VAL A 122 -3.11 -24.07 -1.42
CA VAL A 122 -1.96 -24.98 -1.60
C VAL A 122 -0.77 -24.23 -2.20
N ARG A 123 0.42 -24.56 -1.69
CA ARG A 123 1.68 -23.97 -2.19
C ARG A 123 1.95 -24.40 -3.62
N ALA A 124 2.32 -23.44 -4.45
CA ALA A 124 2.70 -23.59 -5.84
C ALA A 124 3.83 -22.60 -6.19
N PHE A 125 4.51 -22.84 -7.31
CA PHE A 125 5.52 -21.93 -7.82
C PHE A 125 4.85 -20.85 -8.71
N PRO A 126 5.03 -19.55 -8.44
CA PRO A 126 4.35 -18.49 -9.19
C PRO A 126 4.90 -18.29 -10.62
N ALA A 127 6.18 -18.64 -10.85
CA ALA A 127 6.91 -18.14 -12.01
C ALA A 127 6.76 -16.61 -12.15
N SER A 128 6.75 -16.08 -13.37
CA SER A 128 6.67 -14.63 -13.60
C SER A 128 5.38 -13.93 -13.17
N THR A 129 4.38 -14.62 -12.62
CA THR A 129 3.26 -13.92 -11.97
C THR A 129 3.71 -13.15 -10.73
N THR A 130 4.87 -13.51 -10.14
CA THR A 130 5.62 -12.72 -9.14
C THR A 130 5.77 -11.25 -9.53
N LYS A 131 5.90 -10.95 -10.83
CA LYS A 131 6.13 -9.59 -11.32
C LYS A 131 4.95 -8.64 -11.09
N VAL A 132 3.75 -9.14 -10.76
CA VAL A 132 2.62 -8.28 -10.35
C VAL A 132 2.98 -7.53 -9.07
N LEU A 133 3.53 -8.22 -8.06
CA LEU A 133 4.00 -7.56 -6.84
C LEU A 133 5.19 -6.63 -7.15
N THR A 134 6.13 -7.07 -7.98
CA THR A 134 7.29 -6.25 -8.37
C THR A 134 6.83 -4.94 -9.01
N ALA A 135 5.86 -4.98 -9.91
CA ALA A 135 5.29 -3.80 -10.56
C ALA A 135 4.55 -2.90 -9.56
N ALA A 136 3.75 -3.47 -8.67
CA ALA A 136 3.06 -2.72 -7.62
C ALA A 136 4.04 -2.00 -6.67
N LEU A 137 5.16 -2.64 -6.30
CA LEU A 137 6.18 -2.00 -5.48
C LEU A 137 6.96 -0.91 -6.24
N VAL A 138 7.15 -1.05 -7.55
CA VAL A 138 7.69 0.04 -8.37
C VAL A 138 6.75 1.24 -8.32
N ALA A 139 5.46 1.05 -8.57
CA ALA A 139 4.45 2.10 -8.49
C ALA A 139 4.36 2.75 -7.10
N LYS A 140 4.43 1.95 -6.04
CA LYS A 140 4.33 2.40 -4.64
C LYS A 140 5.49 3.29 -4.19
N TYR A 141 6.72 2.96 -4.58
CA TYR A 141 7.93 3.59 -4.03
C TYR A 141 8.64 4.54 -4.98
N ALA A 142 8.46 4.39 -6.30
CA ALA A 142 9.10 5.26 -7.28
C ALA A 142 8.12 6.35 -7.75
N ASP A 143 8.51 7.60 -7.55
CA ASP A 143 7.83 8.75 -8.14
C ASP A 143 7.85 8.67 -9.67
N GLU A 144 6.92 9.36 -10.36
CA GLU A 144 6.79 9.29 -11.82
C GLU A 144 8.07 9.74 -12.54
N GLU A 145 8.78 10.70 -11.95
CA GLU A 145 10.03 11.25 -12.47
C GLU A 145 11.26 10.39 -12.16
N THR A 146 11.09 9.26 -11.47
CA THR A 146 12.19 8.35 -11.15
C THR A 146 12.78 7.76 -12.43
N ILE A 147 14.08 7.97 -12.63
CA ILE A 147 14.82 7.38 -13.74
C ILE A 147 15.53 6.11 -13.28
N PHE A 148 15.22 5.02 -13.96
CA PHE A 148 15.83 3.72 -13.76
C PHE A 148 17.00 3.56 -14.71
N THR A 149 18.23 3.63 -14.18
CA THR A 149 19.46 3.42 -14.96
C THR A 149 19.97 2.01 -14.72
N ALA A 150 20.05 1.21 -15.79
CA ALA A 150 20.56 -0.16 -15.71
C ALA A 150 22.06 -0.21 -15.40
N GLY A 151 22.45 -1.08 -14.47
CA GLY A 151 23.80 -1.24 -13.95
C GLY A 151 24.16 -2.70 -13.70
N ASP A 152 24.92 -2.96 -12.64
CA ASP A 152 25.46 -4.30 -12.37
C ASP A 152 24.41 -5.34 -11.98
N GLU A 153 23.19 -4.94 -11.63
CA GLU A 153 22.08 -5.87 -11.40
C GLU A 153 21.72 -6.68 -12.65
N GLN A 154 22.07 -6.21 -13.84
CA GLN A 154 21.88 -6.97 -15.08
C GLN A 154 22.69 -8.27 -15.11
N ASP A 155 23.78 -8.37 -14.34
CA ASP A 155 24.59 -9.60 -14.24
C ASP A 155 23.94 -10.67 -13.33
N MET A 156 22.89 -10.30 -12.58
CA MET A 156 22.14 -11.20 -11.70
C MET A 156 21.04 -11.98 -12.43
N VAL A 157 20.74 -11.61 -13.68
CA VAL A 157 19.67 -12.22 -14.47
C VAL A 157 20.08 -13.63 -14.89
N SER A 158 19.25 -14.61 -14.53
CA SER A 158 19.52 -16.02 -14.84
C SER A 158 19.42 -16.31 -16.34
N ALA A 159 20.31 -17.16 -16.85
CA ALA A 159 20.32 -17.55 -18.27
C ALA A 159 19.03 -18.29 -18.67
N GLY A 160 18.54 -18.03 -19.89
CA GLY A 160 17.31 -18.65 -20.41
C GLY A 160 16.02 -17.96 -19.95
N SER A 161 16.13 -16.86 -19.21
CA SER A 161 14.98 -16.04 -18.78
C SER A 161 14.36 -15.25 -19.94
N SER A 162 13.09 -14.86 -19.77
CA SER A 162 12.47 -13.81 -20.59
C SER A 162 13.15 -12.46 -20.31
N LEU A 163 13.40 -11.67 -21.36
CA LEU A 163 14.12 -10.39 -21.27
C LEU A 163 13.33 -9.29 -21.98
N ALA A 164 13.36 -8.09 -21.41
CA ALA A 164 12.97 -6.85 -22.07
C ALA A 164 14.10 -6.29 -22.97
N ASN A 165 15.28 -6.90 -22.92
CA ASN A 165 16.52 -6.51 -23.62
C ASN A 165 17.07 -5.17 -23.14
N ILE A 166 17.09 -4.99 -21.82
CA ILE A 166 17.70 -3.82 -21.16
C ILE A 166 19.20 -4.09 -20.99
N GLN A 167 20.02 -3.12 -21.39
CA GLN A 167 21.48 -3.19 -21.29
C GLN A 167 22.01 -2.17 -20.29
N LYS A 168 23.16 -2.48 -19.68
CA LYS A 168 23.84 -1.55 -18.77
C LYS A 168 24.03 -0.17 -19.39
N GLY A 169 23.68 0.87 -18.65
CA GLY A 169 23.70 2.27 -19.06
C GLY A 169 22.40 2.78 -19.68
N GLN A 170 21.48 1.89 -20.10
CA GLN A 170 20.17 2.32 -20.60
C GLN A 170 19.31 2.89 -19.48
N GLN A 171 18.45 3.84 -19.87
CA GLN A 171 17.60 4.59 -18.95
C GLN A 171 16.12 4.46 -19.33
N LEU A 172 15.31 4.12 -18.33
CA LEU A 172 13.87 3.94 -18.43
C LEU A 172 13.19 4.86 -17.42
N ASP A 173 12.00 5.37 -17.77
CA ASP A 173 11.09 5.93 -16.76
C ASP A 173 10.33 4.81 -16.04
N ARG A 174 9.56 5.18 -15.01
CA ARG A 174 8.77 4.23 -14.21
C ARG A 174 7.82 3.39 -15.07
N ASP A 175 7.08 4.01 -15.98
CA ASP A 175 6.07 3.33 -16.80
C ASP A 175 6.72 2.38 -17.83
N MET A 176 7.90 2.72 -18.34
CA MET A 176 8.74 1.82 -19.13
C MET A 176 9.19 0.59 -18.34
N VAL A 177 9.55 0.74 -17.06
CA VAL A 177 9.89 -0.41 -16.22
C VAL A 177 8.67 -1.29 -15.96
N ILE A 178 7.51 -0.70 -15.64
CA ILE A 178 6.27 -1.46 -15.43
C ILE A 178 5.87 -2.21 -16.72
N ASP A 179 5.94 -1.56 -17.89
CA ASP A 179 5.67 -2.23 -19.16
C ASP A 179 6.67 -3.35 -19.47
N ALA A 180 7.95 -3.17 -19.15
CA ALA A 180 8.97 -4.20 -19.33
C ALA A 180 8.72 -5.43 -18.43
N LEU A 181 8.14 -5.22 -17.24
CA LEU A 181 7.72 -6.29 -16.34
C LEU A 181 6.49 -7.03 -16.86
N MET A 182 5.48 -6.29 -17.32
CA MET A 182 4.15 -6.85 -17.60
C MET A 182 4.02 -7.44 -19.00
N LEU A 183 4.60 -6.79 -20.03
CA LEU A 183 4.43 -7.21 -21.43
C LEU A 183 5.38 -8.38 -21.79
N PRO A 184 6.71 -8.16 -21.94
CA PRO A 184 7.63 -9.22 -22.34
C PRO A 184 8.05 -10.11 -21.17
N SER A 185 7.59 -9.83 -19.94
CA SER A 185 7.99 -10.55 -18.74
C SER A 185 9.48 -10.44 -18.41
N GLY A 186 10.10 -9.28 -18.67
CA GLY A 186 11.54 -9.09 -18.59
C GLY A 186 12.10 -9.29 -17.18
N ASN A 187 13.02 -10.25 -17.03
CA ASN A 187 13.72 -10.48 -15.76
C ASN A 187 14.80 -9.40 -15.52
N ASP A 188 15.44 -8.93 -16.59
CA ASP A 188 16.31 -7.73 -16.60
C ASP A 188 15.60 -6.47 -16.05
N ALA A 189 14.34 -6.28 -16.41
CA ALA A 189 13.50 -5.22 -15.84
C ALA A 189 13.20 -5.43 -14.35
N ALA A 190 12.98 -6.68 -13.93
CA ALA A 190 12.73 -7.01 -12.52
C ALA A 190 13.95 -6.76 -11.63
N TYR A 191 15.15 -7.11 -12.09
CA TYR A 191 16.37 -6.80 -11.34
C TYR A 191 16.67 -5.30 -11.34
N LEU A 192 16.44 -4.59 -12.46
CA LEU A 192 16.53 -3.12 -12.51
C LEU A 192 15.57 -2.46 -11.51
N ALA A 193 14.30 -2.85 -11.55
CA ALA A 193 13.26 -2.38 -10.62
C ALA A 193 13.70 -2.60 -9.16
N ALA A 194 14.08 -3.83 -8.83
CA ALA A 194 14.49 -4.20 -7.48
C ALA A 194 15.73 -3.43 -7.00
N ALA A 195 16.74 -3.25 -7.85
CA ALA A 195 17.94 -2.54 -7.49
C ALA A 195 17.71 -1.02 -7.30
N VAL A 196 16.82 -0.40 -8.09
CA VAL A 196 16.49 1.03 -7.94
C VAL A 196 15.58 1.25 -6.74
N VAL A 197 14.47 0.52 -6.66
CA VAL A 197 13.50 0.65 -5.59
C VAL A 197 14.09 0.22 -4.24
N GLY A 198 14.91 -0.82 -4.21
CA GLY A 198 15.62 -1.23 -2.99
C GLY A 198 16.55 -0.14 -2.43
N ARG A 199 17.22 0.64 -3.29
CA ARG A 199 18.00 1.81 -2.87
C ARG A 199 17.12 2.94 -2.34
N ILE A 200 15.93 3.12 -2.92
CA ILE A 200 14.95 4.11 -2.46
C ILE A 200 14.43 3.72 -1.06
N ILE A 201 14.00 2.48 -0.88
CA ILE A 201 13.51 1.94 0.40
C ILE A 201 14.58 2.07 1.49
N ALA A 202 15.84 1.76 1.16
CA ALA A 202 16.96 1.88 2.10
C ALA A 202 17.42 3.33 2.35
N ASP A 203 16.94 4.30 1.57
CA ASP A 203 17.46 5.67 1.49
C ASP A 203 19.01 5.71 1.31
N ASP A 204 19.54 4.77 0.49
CA ASP A 204 20.97 4.65 0.23
C ASP A 204 21.24 4.29 -1.24
N LYS A 205 21.57 5.32 -2.03
CA LYS A 205 21.91 5.19 -3.45
C LYS A 205 23.25 4.49 -3.69
N THR A 206 24.08 4.29 -2.66
CA THR A 206 25.41 3.69 -2.77
C THR A 206 25.41 2.18 -2.61
N LEU A 207 24.26 1.57 -2.27
CA LEU A 207 24.16 0.12 -2.16
C LEU A 207 24.54 -0.56 -3.48
N SER A 208 25.37 -1.60 -3.34
CA SER A 208 25.60 -2.58 -4.40
C SER A 208 24.27 -3.16 -4.89
N ALA A 209 24.21 -3.51 -6.17
CA ALA A 209 23.03 -4.15 -6.79
C ALA A 209 22.48 -5.31 -5.94
N GLU A 210 23.33 -6.24 -5.51
CA GLU A 210 22.94 -7.41 -4.70
C GLU A 210 22.22 -7.02 -3.41
N LYS A 211 22.78 -6.09 -2.62
CA LYS A 211 22.15 -5.60 -1.38
C LYS A 211 20.84 -4.86 -1.64
N ALA A 212 20.77 -4.05 -2.70
CA ALA A 212 19.55 -3.33 -3.04
C ALA A 212 18.43 -4.30 -3.45
N VAL A 213 18.76 -5.31 -4.28
CA VAL A 213 17.82 -6.38 -4.64
C VAL A 213 17.37 -7.15 -3.40
N GLN A 214 18.26 -7.45 -2.45
CA GLN A 214 17.86 -8.08 -1.19
C GLN A 214 16.88 -7.21 -0.39
N VAL A 215 17.13 -5.90 -0.25
CA VAL A 215 16.20 -4.97 0.42
C VAL A 215 14.82 -5.00 -0.24
N PHE A 216 14.78 -5.05 -1.57
CA PHE A 216 13.53 -5.15 -2.31
C PHE A 216 12.81 -6.48 -2.08
N VAL A 217 13.51 -7.61 -2.11
CA VAL A 217 12.94 -8.93 -1.80
C VAL A 217 12.43 -9.00 -0.36
N ASP A 218 13.14 -8.39 0.58
CA ASP A 218 12.67 -8.26 1.97
C ASP A 218 11.38 -7.43 2.06
N GLU A 219 11.24 -6.39 1.21
CA GLU A 219 10.00 -5.61 1.09
C GLU A 219 8.86 -6.41 0.45
N MET A 220 9.15 -7.24 -0.56
CA MET A 220 8.15 -8.15 -1.15
C MET A 220 7.58 -9.09 -0.09
N ASN A 221 8.43 -9.68 0.75
CA ASN A 221 7.99 -10.58 1.82
C ASN A 221 7.24 -9.84 2.93
N ARG A 222 7.71 -8.65 3.34
CA ARG A 222 6.99 -7.79 4.31
C ARG A 222 5.63 -7.37 3.80
N THR A 223 5.53 -7.03 2.51
CA THR A 223 4.26 -6.73 1.86
C THR A 223 3.37 -7.97 1.85
N ALA A 224 3.86 -9.14 1.43
CA ALA A 224 3.05 -10.37 1.44
C ALA A 224 2.50 -10.67 2.85
N GLU A 225 3.31 -10.55 3.89
CA GLU A 225 2.89 -10.69 5.28
C GLU A 225 1.81 -9.66 5.66
N SER A 226 1.98 -8.38 5.27
CA SER A 226 0.99 -7.32 5.48
C SER A 226 -0.26 -7.43 4.61
N LEU A 227 -0.33 -8.36 3.67
CA LEU A 227 -1.57 -8.70 2.95
C LEU A 227 -2.24 -9.95 3.54
N GLY A 228 -1.67 -10.52 4.61
CA GLY A 228 -2.16 -11.76 5.22
C GLY A 228 -1.81 -13.02 4.42
N CYS A 229 -0.80 -12.97 3.55
CA CYS A 229 -0.35 -14.12 2.79
C CYS A 229 0.31 -15.16 3.71
N LYS A 230 -0.21 -16.40 3.73
CA LYS A 230 0.23 -17.46 4.67
C LYS A 230 1.11 -18.51 4.02
N ASN A 231 1.08 -18.58 2.70
CA ASN A 231 1.70 -19.60 1.87
C ASN A 231 2.56 -18.95 0.79
N THR A 232 3.21 -17.82 1.11
CA THR A 232 4.04 -17.06 0.18
C THR A 232 5.40 -16.73 0.76
N HIS A 233 6.44 -16.92 -0.05
CA HIS A 233 7.80 -16.47 0.20
C HIS A 233 8.49 -16.17 -1.13
N PHE A 234 9.07 -14.97 -1.23
CA PHE A 234 9.81 -14.52 -2.40
C PHE A 234 11.31 -14.56 -2.13
N THR A 235 12.07 -15.14 -3.06
CA THR A 235 13.54 -15.14 -3.06
C THR A 235 14.13 -14.20 -4.12
N CYS A 236 13.32 -13.73 -5.06
CA CYS A 236 13.75 -12.94 -6.21
C CYS A 236 12.60 -12.07 -6.74
N PRO A 237 12.87 -11.01 -7.54
CA PRO A 237 11.83 -10.11 -8.03
C PRO A 237 11.17 -10.60 -9.34
N ASP A 238 11.68 -11.67 -9.96
CA ASP A 238 11.31 -12.06 -11.32
C ASP A 238 10.50 -13.37 -11.39
N GLY A 239 10.48 -14.15 -10.32
CA GLY A 239 9.84 -15.47 -10.27
C GLY A 239 10.65 -16.57 -10.95
N PHE A 240 11.96 -16.38 -11.16
CA PHE A 240 12.83 -17.48 -11.53
C PHE A 240 12.80 -18.57 -10.45
N HIS A 241 12.89 -19.84 -10.87
CA HIS A 241 12.63 -20.95 -9.97
C HIS A 241 13.69 -21.07 -8.85
N ASP A 242 13.17 -21.17 -7.63
CA ASP A 242 13.86 -21.59 -6.42
C ASP A 242 12.82 -22.36 -5.56
N GLU A 243 13.23 -23.39 -4.84
CA GLU A 243 12.32 -24.23 -4.04
C GLU A 243 11.68 -23.44 -2.88
N GLU A 244 12.36 -22.40 -2.39
CA GLU A 244 11.84 -21.48 -1.38
C GLU A 244 11.04 -20.33 -2.02
N HIS A 245 10.96 -20.23 -3.35
CA HIS A 245 10.14 -19.21 -4.03
C HIS A 245 8.75 -19.74 -4.34
N TYR A 246 7.81 -19.59 -3.41
CA TYR A 246 6.47 -20.16 -3.54
C TYR A 246 5.37 -19.15 -3.17
N THR A 247 4.17 -19.43 -3.62
CA THR A 247 2.93 -18.71 -3.27
C THR A 247 1.76 -19.69 -3.20
N SER A 248 0.53 -19.21 -3.03
CA SER A 248 -0.70 -19.95 -3.32
C SER A 248 -1.59 -19.13 -4.25
N ALA A 249 -2.61 -19.74 -4.87
CA ALA A 249 -3.52 -18.99 -5.75
C ALA A 249 -4.26 -17.89 -4.95
N MET A 250 -4.64 -18.18 -3.71
CA MET A 250 -5.31 -17.23 -2.81
C MET A 250 -4.38 -16.08 -2.38
N ASP A 251 -3.13 -16.37 -2.03
CA ASP A 251 -2.19 -15.32 -1.66
C ASP A 251 -1.81 -14.42 -2.84
N LEU A 252 -1.64 -15.03 -4.03
CA LEU A 252 -1.37 -14.26 -5.23
C LEU A 252 -2.60 -13.43 -5.67
N MET A 253 -3.82 -13.88 -5.35
CA MET A 253 -5.03 -13.06 -5.50
C MET A 253 -5.02 -11.85 -4.55
N ARG A 254 -4.64 -12.02 -3.28
CA ARG A 254 -4.46 -10.90 -2.33
C ARG A 254 -3.45 -9.88 -2.86
N ILE A 255 -2.33 -10.35 -3.39
CA ILE A 255 -1.31 -9.50 -4.03
C ILE A 255 -1.86 -8.79 -5.27
N THR A 256 -2.71 -9.46 -6.04
CA THR A 256 -3.32 -8.87 -7.24
C THR A 256 -4.32 -7.78 -6.86
N VAL A 257 -5.17 -8.01 -5.85
CA VAL A 257 -6.07 -6.98 -5.30
C VAL A 257 -5.28 -5.79 -4.75
N PHE A 258 -4.18 -6.03 -4.03
CA PHE A 258 -3.29 -4.95 -3.61
C PHE A 258 -2.70 -4.16 -4.80
N SER A 259 -2.45 -4.81 -5.93
CA SER A 259 -1.95 -4.12 -7.13
C SER A 259 -2.97 -3.20 -7.78
N GLU A 260 -4.27 -3.33 -7.47
CA GLU A 260 -5.34 -2.46 -8.00
C GLU A 260 -5.25 -1.02 -7.48
N ASP A 261 -4.61 -0.80 -6.33
CA ASP A 261 -4.28 0.54 -5.83
C ASP A 261 -3.30 1.31 -6.76
N PHE A 262 -2.69 0.60 -7.72
CA PHE A 262 -1.72 1.11 -8.68
C PHE A 262 -2.23 0.88 -10.11
N PRO A 263 -3.16 1.71 -10.62
CA PRO A 263 -3.86 1.48 -11.89
C PRO A 263 -2.92 1.37 -13.10
N GLU A 264 -1.70 1.89 -13.03
CA GLU A 264 -0.65 1.73 -14.03
C GLU A 264 -0.23 0.26 -14.24
N VAL A 265 -0.36 -0.60 -13.22
CA VAL A 265 -0.06 -2.04 -13.33
C VAL A 265 -1.09 -2.74 -14.21
N ALA A 266 -2.37 -2.49 -13.96
CA ALA A 266 -3.47 -3.02 -14.78
C ALA A 266 -3.43 -2.44 -16.20
N ALA A 267 -3.23 -1.12 -16.34
CA ALA A 267 -3.12 -0.45 -17.63
C ALA A 267 -1.94 -0.98 -18.46
N SER A 268 -0.83 -1.34 -17.81
CA SER A 268 0.30 -2.00 -18.45
C SER A 268 -0.05 -3.42 -18.91
N GLY A 269 -0.65 -4.22 -18.03
CA GLY A 269 -1.09 -5.59 -18.33
C GLY A 269 -2.10 -5.68 -19.48
N ALA A 270 -2.88 -4.62 -19.72
CA ALA A 270 -3.88 -4.52 -20.80
C ALA A 270 -3.29 -4.21 -22.19
N LYS A 271 -2.05 -3.74 -22.30
CA LYS A 271 -1.43 -3.42 -23.59
C LYS A 271 -1.10 -4.70 -24.35
N THR A 272 -1.50 -4.81 -25.61
CA THR A 272 -1.13 -5.95 -26.47
C THR A 272 0.32 -5.86 -26.96
N HIS A 273 0.79 -4.65 -27.21
CA HIS A 273 2.15 -4.33 -27.61
C HIS A 273 2.52 -2.91 -27.17
N ARG A 274 3.82 -2.62 -27.16
CA ARG A 274 4.35 -1.27 -26.98
C ARG A 274 5.62 -1.09 -27.81
N ASP A 275 5.60 -0.11 -28.69
CA ASP A 275 6.80 0.43 -29.33
C ASP A 275 7.24 1.68 -28.57
N LEU A 276 8.53 1.77 -28.22
CA LEU A 276 9.07 2.91 -27.49
C LEU A 276 10.54 3.15 -27.81
N THR A 277 11.04 4.29 -27.34
CA THR A 277 12.46 4.62 -27.36
C THR A 277 12.91 4.79 -25.93
N TYR A 278 13.98 4.10 -25.51
CA TYR A 278 14.59 4.33 -24.20
C TYR A 278 15.03 5.79 -24.08
N LEU A 279 15.20 6.29 -22.86
CA LEU A 279 15.62 7.68 -22.64
C LEU A 279 17.04 7.94 -23.18
N THR A 280 17.80 6.87 -23.43
CA THR A 280 19.12 6.88 -24.08
C THR A 280 19.07 6.91 -25.62
N GLY A 281 17.88 6.77 -26.23
CA GLY A 281 17.65 7.00 -27.66
C GLY A 281 17.48 5.75 -28.53
N GLU A 282 17.62 4.54 -27.98
CA GLU A 282 17.46 3.28 -28.71
C GLU A 282 15.99 2.86 -28.78
N ALA A 283 15.56 2.39 -29.95
CA ALA A 283 14.21 1.87 -30.15
C ALA A 283 14.07 0.43 -29.65
N ILE A 284 12.93 0.10 -29.06
CA ILE A 284 12.56 -1.24 -28.60
C ILE A 284 11.07 -1.48 -28.83
N SER A 285 10.69 -2.74 -29.02
CA SER A 285 9.30 -3.17 -29.13
C SER A 285 9.06 -4.34 -28.20
N TRP A 286 7.98 -4.29 -27.43
CA TRP A 286 7.54 -5.36 -26.56
C TRP A 286 6.15 -5.83 -26.96
N SER A 287 5.94 -7.15 -26.91
CA SER A 287 4.64 -7.77 -27.10
C SER A 287 4.22 -8.43 -25.80
N ASN A 288 2.92 -8.38 -25.51
CA ASN A 288 2.39 -9.01 -24.31
C ASN A 288 2.37 -10.53 -24.44
N SER A 289 2.83 -11.20 -23.39
CA SER A 289 2.79 -12.66 -23.27
C SER A 289 1.37 -13.25 -23.14
N ASN A 290 0.38 -12.44 -22.72
CA ASN A 290 -0.99 -12.88 -22.51
C ASN A 290 -1.78 -12.95 -23.83
N LYS A 291 -2.09 -14.18 -24.25
CA LYS A 291 -2.83 -14.42 -25.49
C LYS A 291 -4.32 -14.10 -25.41
N LEU A 292 -4.89 -13.96 -24.20
CA LEU A 292 -6.31 -13.64 -24.02
C LEU A 292 -6.68 -12.28 -24.62
N ILE A 293 -5.76 -11.32 -24.56
CA ILE A 293 -5.98 -9.95 -25.08
C ILE A 293 -5.50 -9.75 -26.52
N THR A 294 -4.93 -10.77 -27.14
CA THR A 294 -4.36 -10.66 -28.49
C THR A 294 -5.31 -11.23 -29.53
N GLU A 295 -5.92 -10.37 -30.34
CA GLU A 295 -6.76 -10.81 -31.46
C GLU A 295 -6.01 -11.77 -32.39
N GLY A 296 -6.68 -12.86 -32.80
CA GLY A 296 -6.10 -13.87 -33.68
C GLY A 296 -5.13 -14.85 -33.00
N SER A 297 -4.91 -14.77 -31.68
CA SER A 297 -4.01 -15.69 -30.94
C SER A 297 -4.50 -17.14 -30.83
N GLY A 298 -5.76 -17.41 -31.20
CA GLY A 298 -6.47 -18.66 -30.94
C GLY A 298 -7.08 -18.76 -29.54
N TYR A 299 -6.71 -17.85 -28.63
CA TYR A 299 -7.21 -17.78 -27.25
C TYR A 299 -7.83 -16.42 -26.93
N TYR A 300 -8.04 -15.58 -27.94
CA TYR A 300 -8.59 -14.25 -27.75
C TYR A 300 -9.95 -14.34 -27.06
N TYR A 301 -10.08 -13.65 -25.93
CA TYR A 301 -11.31 -13.54 -25.17
C TYR A 301 -11.72 -12.07 -25.15
N PRO A 302 -12.85 -11.69 -25.77
CA PRO A 302 -13.20 -10.29 -26.00
C PRO A 302 -13.47 -9.49 -24.72
N TYR A 303 -13.66 -10.17 -23.60
CA TYR A 303 -13.87 -9.54 -22.29
C TYR A 303 -12.57 -9.43 -21.49
N ALA A 304 -11.46 -10.05 -21.91
CA ALA A 304 -10.21 -10.03 -21.16
C ALA A 304 -9.58 -8.62 -21.14
N THR A 305 -9.11 -8.21 -19.97
CA THR A 305 -8.45 -6.92 -19.73
C THR A 305 -6.96 -7.03 -19.38
N GLY A 306 -6.39 -8.24 -19.29
CA GLY A 306 -4.94 -8.43 -19.33
C GLY A 306 -4.32 -9.13 -18.11
N LEU A 307 -3.40 -8.43 -17.43
CA LEU A 307 -2.51 -8.88 -16.35
C LEU A 307 -1.28 -9.69 -16.80
N LYS A 308 -1.06 -10.93 -16.30
CA LYS A 308 0.29 -11.51 -16.30
C LYS A 308 0.32 -13.04 -16.45
N THR A 309 1.11 -13.52 -17.39
CA THR A 309 1.43 -14.96 -17.50
C THR A 309 2.74 -15.33 -16.79
N GLY A 310 2.91 -16.61 -16.46
CA GLY A 310 4.18 -17.16 -15.96
C GLY A 310 4.39 -18.59 -16.45
N MET A 311 5.65 -18.97 -16.67
CA MET A 311 6.04 -20.36 -16.88
C MET A 311 7.51 -20.58 -16.51
N THR A 312 7.75 -21.69 -15.82
CA THR A 312 9.02 -22.38 -15.68
C THR A 312 8.74 -23.86 -15.82
N GLU A 313 9.77 -24.68 -15.99
CA GLU A 313 9.61 -26.14 -16.01
C GLU A 313 8.95 -26.67 -14.73
N LYS A 314 9.22 -26.04 -13.58
CA LYS A 314 8.77 -26.49 -12.26
C LYS A 314 7.39 -25.96 -11.87
N SER A 315 7.04 -24.75 -12.31
CA SER A 315 5.74 -24.14 -12.04
C SER A 315 4.62 -24.64 -12.94
N GLY A 316 4.95 -25.29 -14.06
CA GLY A 316 4.01 -25.40 -15.17
C GLY A 316 3.61 -24.01 -15.70
N PHE A 317 2.46 -23.96 -16.36
CA PHE A 317 1.87 -22.76 -16.93
C PHE A 317 0.96 -22.07 -15.92
N CYS A 318 1.31 -20.83 -15.57
CA CYS A 318 0.57 -19.97 -14.64
C CYS A 318 -0.02 -18.75 -15.39
N ILE A 319 -1.11 -18.20 -14.87
CA ILE A 319 -1.71 -16.94 -15.34
C ILE A 319 -2.46 -16.25 -14.20
N ILE A 320 -2.28 -14.93 -14.12
CA ILE A 320 -3.23 -14.00 -13.52
C ILE A 320 -3.88 -13.29 -14.70
N ALA A 321 -5.20 -13.37 -14.82
CA ALA A 321 -5.95 -12.69 -15.87
C ALA A 321 -7.13 -11.94 -15.26
N SER A 322 -7.54 -10.87 -15.93
CA SER A 322 -8.76 -10.14 -15.62
C SER A 322 -9.68 -10.09 -16.84
N ALA A 323 -10.98 -9.97 -16.59
CA ALA A 323 -11.99 -9.77 -17.61
C ALA A 323 -13.14 -8.92 -17.07
N GLU A 324 -13.78 -8.12 -17.93
CA GLU A 324 -14.90 -7.26 -17.56
C GLU A 324 -16.14 -7.56 -18.41
N ARG A 325 -17.27 -7.79 -17.74
CA ARG A 325 -18.57 -8.01 -18.39
C ARG A 325 -19.71 -7.76 -17.40
N PHE A 326 -20.86 -7.32 -17.91
CA PHE A 326 -22.07 -7.05 -17.10
C PHE A 326 -21.85 -6.05 -15.94
N GLY A 327 -20.87 -5.16 -16.07
CA GLY A 327 -20.52 -4.19 -15.03
C GLY A 327 -19.69 -4.76 -13.88
N HIS A 328 -19.22 -6.01 -14.00
CA HIS A 328 -18.32 -6.65 -13.02
C HIS A 328 -16.96 -6.91 -13.64
N GLU A 329 -15.92 -6.68 -12.84
CA GLU A 329 -14.54 -7.07 -13.15
C GLU A 329 -14.20 -8.35 -12.37
N LEU A 330 -13.86 -9.40 -13.12
CA LEU A 330 -13.41 -10.66 -12.57
C LEU A 330 -11.89 -10.79 -12.73
N ILE A 331 -11.26 -11.36 -11.72
CA ILE A 331 -9.84 -11.72 -11.73
C ILE A 331 -9.74 -13.20 -11.44
N ILE A 332 -8.92 -13.90 -12.22
CA ILE A 332 -8.54 -15.28 -11.98
C ILE A 332 -7.03 -15.39 -11.75
N VAL A 333 -6.68 -16.14 -10.72
CA VAL A 333 -5.34 -16.69 -10.54
C VAL A 333 -5.41 -18.19 -10.81
N SER A 334 -4.62 -18.68 -11.76
CA SER A 334 -4.49 -20.09 -12.13
C SER A 334 -3.01 -20.49 -12.15
N LEU A 335 -2.66 -21.52 -11.39
CA LEU A 335 -1.28 -21.97 -11.18
C LEU A 335 -1.15 -23.47 -11.46
N GLY A 336 0.01 -23.88 -11.98
CA GLY A 336 0.40 -25.29 -12.05
C GLY A 336 -0.14 -26.07 -13.26
N CYS A 337 -0.69 -25.43 -14.29
CA CYS A 337 -1.19 -26.19 -15.44
C CYS A 337 -0.05 -26.88 -16.20
N ASP A 338 -0.17 -28.16 -16.53
CA ASP A 338 0.85 -28.88 -17.30
C ASP A 338 0.84 -28.54 -18.80
N ASP A 339 -0.26 -27.97 -19.29
CA ASP A 339 -0.48 -27.67 -20.71
C ASP A 339 -0.96 -26.21 -20.91
N SER A 340 -0.32 -25.48 -21.83
CA SER A 340 -0.65 -24.07 -22.07
C SER A 340 -2.03 -23.86 -22.70
N ASN A 341 -2.55 -24.82 -23.47
CA ASN A 341 -3.88 -24.72 -24.06
C ASN A 341 -4.93 -24.91 -22.97
N VAL A 342 -4.70 -25.85 -22.04
CA VAL A 342 -5.54 -26.02 -20.84
C VAL A 342 -5.58 -24.73 -20.04
N ARG A 343 -4.43 -24.12 -19.74
CA ARG A 343 -4.37 -22.83 -19.02
C ARG A 343 -5.30 -21.77 -19.62
N TYR A 344 -5.28 -21.57 -20.94
CA TYR A 344 -6.09 -20.54 -21.57
C TYR A 344 -7.57 -20.92 -21.69
N ASN A 345 -7.88 -22.15 -22.12
CA ASN A 345 -9.26 -22.58 -22.32
C ASN A 345 -10.03 -22.66 -21.00
N GLU A 346 -9.41 -23.18 -19.93
CA GLU A 346 -10.05 -23.24 -18.62
C GLU A 346 -10.16 -21.86 -17.98
N CYS A 347 -9.20 -20.96 -18.22
CA CYS A 347 -9.33 -19.56 -17.81
C CYS A 347 -10.56 -18.89 -18.44
N ILE A 348 -10.81 -19.12 -19.74
CA ILE A 348 -12.00 -18.62 -20.45
C ILE A 348 -13.28 -19.22 -19.89
N ALA A 349 -13.31 -20.56 -19.73
CA ALA A 349 -14.47 -21.26 -19.18
C ALA A 349 -14.83 -20.75 -17.79
N LEU A 350 -13.84 -20.58 -16.91
CA LEU A 350 -14.04 -20.05 -15.55
C LEU A 350 -14.55 -18.61 -15.55
N PHE A 351 -14.10 -17.75 -16.46
CA PHE A 351 -14.70 -16.42 -16.62
C PHE A 351 -16.15 -16.48 -17.08
N ASP A 352 -16.46 -17.31 -18.09
CA ASP A 352 -17.83 -17.46 -18.59
C ASP A 352 -18.78 -17.98 -17.51
N GLU A 353 -18.34 -18.95 -16.70
CA GLU A 353 -19.07 -19.45 -15.53
C GLU A 353 -19.27 -18.35 -14.46
N GLY A 354 -18.23 -17.57 -14.17
CA GLY A 354 -18.33 -16.45 -13.22
C GLY A 354 -19.33 -15.39 -13.65
N PHE A 355 -19.30 -15.00 -14.93
CA PHE A 355 -20.26 -14.04 -15.47
C PHE A 355 -21.67 -14.60 -15.59
N ALA A 356 -21.84 -15.89 -15.87
CA ALA A 356 -23.15 -16.55 -15.83
C ALA A 356 -23.73 -16.52 -14.41
N TYR A 357 -22.92 -16.87 -13.41
CA TYR A 357 -23.32 -16.80 -12.00
C TYR A 357 -23.77 -15.39 -11.61
N ILE A 358 -23.02 -14.35 -11.96
CA ILE A 358 -23.36 -12.95 -11.67
C ILE A 358 -24.69 -12.55 -12.32
N ARG A 359 -24.86 -12.85 -13.61
CA ARG A 359 -26.10 -12.55 -14.33
C ARG A 359 -27.30 -13.22 -13.65
N ASP A 360 -27.17 -14.49 -13.28
CA ASP A 360 -28.25 -15.24 -12.66
C ASP A 360 -28.61 -14.68 -11.26
N GLN A 361 -27.64 -14.14 -10.50
CA GLN A 361 -27.93 -13.42 -9.25
C GLN A 361 -28.71 -12.12 -9.51
N GLN A 362 -28.27 -11.31 -10.48
CA GLN A 362 -28.94 -10.04 -10.85
C GLN A 362 -30.39 -10.26 -11.32
N GLU A 363 -30.64 -11.34 -12.09
CA GLU A 363 -31.99 -11.71 -12.54
C GLU A 363 -32.89 -12.14 -11.37
N ASN A 364 -32.36 -12.91 -10.41
CA ASN A 364 -33.11 -13.35 -9.23
C ASN A 364 -33.45 -12.21 -8.27
N GLU A 365 -32.54 -11.24 -8.08
CA GLU A 365 -32.80 -10.04 -7.28
C GLU A 365 -33.92 -9.20 -7.90
N THR A 366 -33.86 -8.96 -9.21
CA THR A 366 -34.89 -8.21 -9.95
C THR A 366 -36.26 -8.89 -9.84
N ALA A 367 -36.31 -10.22 -9.98
CA ALA A 367 -37.56 -10.99 -9.85
C ALA A 367 -38.13 -10.97 -8.42
N GLY A 368 -37.27 -10.92 -7.40
CA GLY A 368 -37.69 -10.78 -5.99
C GLY A 368 -38.30 -9.42 -5.70
N GLU A 369 -37.68 -8.34 -6.19
CA GLU A 369 -38.19 -6.97 -6.05
C GLU A 369 -39.55 -6.78 -6.75
N GLU A 370 -39.73 -7.34 -7.95
CA GLU A 370 -41.02 -7.33 -8.66
C GLU A 370 -42.12 -8.10 -7.90
N ALA A 371 -41.77 -9.22 -7.26
CA ALA A 371 -42.70 -10.02 -6.47
C ALA A 371 -43.11 -9.31 -5.16
N GLU A 372 -42.20 -8.61 -4.48
CA GLU A 372 -42.50 -7.81 -3.28
C GLU A 372 -43.36 -6.58 -3.63
N ALA A 373 -43.03 -5.87 -4.72
CA ALA A 373 -43.83 -4.73 -5.19
C ALA A 373 -45.25 -5.11 -5.63
N GLY A 374 -45.43 -6.32 -6.17
CA GLY A 374 -46.76 -6.86 -6.49
C GLY A 374 -47.61 -7.14 -5.25
N ASN A 375 -46.99 -7.62 -4.16
CA ASN A 375 -47.68 -8.00 -2.94
C ASN A 375 -48.08 -6.79 -2.07
N GLU A 376 -47.33 -5.68 -2.11
CA GLU A 376 -47.74 -4.43 -1.43
C GLU A 376 -48.90 -3.71 -2.13
N SER A 377 -49.17 -4.03 -3.40
CA SER A 377 -50.30 -3.44 -4.15
C SER A 377 -51.65 -4.13 -3.92
N GLU A 378 -51.69 -5.28 -3.23
CA GLU A 378 -52.91 -6.03 -2.92
C GLU A 378 -53.45 -5.81 -1.48
N ASP A 379 -52.77 -5.01 -0.63
CA ASP A 379 -53.15 -4.75 0.78
C ASP A 379 -53.75 -3.35 1.04
N ASP A 380 -54.28 -2.66 0.03
CA ASP A 380 -55.09 -1.44 0.25
C ASP A 380 -56.59 -1.70 -0.06
N GLY A 381 -57.32 -2.08 0.99
CA GLY A 381 -58.71 -1.65 1.16
C GLY A 381 -59.82 -2.64 0.78
N THR A 382 -60.05 -3.66 1.62
CA THR A 382 -61.43 -4.13 1.86
C THR A 382 -61.86 -3.73 3.27
N GLY A 383 -62.79 -2.79 3.35
CA GLY A 383 -63.52 -2.52 4.58
C GLY A 383 -64.12 -1.14 4.64
N GLU A 384 -65.34 -0.97 4.11
CA GLU A 384 -66.38 -0.37 4.94
C GLU A 384 -67.79 -0.69 4.40
N ASP A 385 -68.62 -1.12 5.34
CA ASP A 385 -69.99 -1.54 5.22
C ASP A 385 -70.98 -0.38 4.96
N ALA A 386 -72.05 -0.74 4.25
CA ALA A 386 -73.45 -0.31 4.43
C ALA A 386 -73.89 1.12 3.99
N PRO A 387 -75.22 1.39 3.87
CA PRO A 387 -76.37 0.50 3.76
C PRO A 387 -77.31 0.79 2.56
N ALA A 388 -78.23 -0.15 2.32
CA ALA A 388 -79.39 0.03 1.46
C ALA A 388 -80.41 1.05 2.02
N MET A 389 -80.99 1.88 1.16
CA MET A 389 -82.37 2.38 1.32
C MET A 389 -83.03 2.68 -0.04
N GLU A 390 -84.21 2.07 -0.16
CA GLU A 390 -85.39 2.30 -1.04
C GLU A 390 -85.25 2.55 -2.54
#